data_AF-F9WG93-F1
#
_entry.id   AF-F9WG93-F1
#
_cell.length_a   1.000
_cell.length_b   1.000
_cell.length_c   1.000
_cell.angle_alpha   90.00
_cell.angle_beta   90.00
_cell.angle_gamma   90.00
#
_symmetry.space_group_name_H-M   'P 1'
#
loop_
_entity.id
_entity.type
_entity.pdbx_description
1 polymer ?
#
loop_
_entity_poly.entity_id
_entity_poly.type
_entity_poly.pdbx_seq_one_letter_code
_entity_poly.pdbx_strand_id
1 'polypeptide(L)'
;MCFLRVIVMGWNEFFFYSVVSCSLVFLRKGLKGKMVMRKGARVLMVVIGMVMEDVWAGVYKAGTTFNEKEHHSLCAVFQASAELWEASEKSDKVPNEDLKAGLRHALFGNTNKNNLNGITDRLPKVYQRPGHRGWRCGSCQNDDPYFPGSSITHDLMCLCTPGYYGEPYYAWFGWSYWENGFTLCGKPRVDMIDNGYHGWYAYKSYRVFKGLNKPWKTAVWGCLKSRKSNAEHGSRNLTEKIDRLKVTMQNFTSTLKKVGGHDKLGGFEEHNEADGSDERHIHVRYGTCKYGRRPWWKKLKETLDGKKPEDLLVSRPTNEPARRPGENPEDDLGEELSEEMEENEEDTEAEGHNITEDTAAQDANGTHTQGLTDSTDSTVLPHDTEETESSTYPQFQYLRSNTPKTLPCSWPLGVSFFI
;
A
#
# COMPACT_ATOMS: atom_id res chain seq x y z
N MET A 1 -9.02 54.79 -1.84
CA MET A 1 -10.15 54.03 -2.40
C MET A 1 -9.60 53.03 -3.40
N CYS A 2 -9.49 51.76 -3.03
CA CYS A 2 -9.21 50.69 -3.99
C CYS A 2 -10.55 50.05 -4.38
N PHE A 3 -10.90 50.10 -5.67
CA PHE A 3 -12.05 49.40 -6.20
C PHE A 3 -11.72 47.91 -6.27
N LEU A 4 -12.49 47.11 -5.52
CA LEU A 4 -12.46 45.65 -5.60
C LEU A 4 -13.29 45.24 -6.82
N ARG A 5 -12.64 44.87 -7.92
CA ARG A 5 -13.30 44.25 -9.08
C ARG A 5 -13.18 42.74 -8.90
N VAL A 6 -14.25 42.09 -8.46
CA VAL A 6 -14.32 40.62 -8.38
C VAL A 6 -14.61 40.11 -9.80
N ILE A 7 -13.60 39.51 -10.43
CA ILE A 7 -13.78 38.72 -11.64
C ILE A 7 -13.76 37.26 -11.19
N VAL A 8 -14.90 36.58 -11.32
CA VAL A 8 -15.01 35.15 -11.10
C VAL A 8 -14.60 34.46 -12.40
N MET A 9 -13.40 33.89 -12.43
CA MET A 9 -13.00 32.90 -13.43
C MET A 9 -12.50 31.65 -12.70
N GLY A 10 -13.06 30.52 -13.11
CA GLY A 10 -12.86 29.23 -12.47
C GLY A 10 -11.50 28.59 -12.75
N TRP A 11 -11.24 27.59 -11.91
CA TRP A 11 -10.21 26.55 -11.97
C TRP A 11 -8.81 26.91 -11.48
N ASN A 12 -8.48 26.22 -10.38
CA ASN A 12 -7.20 25.91 -9.74
C ASN A 12 -5.96 26.41 -10.49
N GLU A 13 -5.23 27.33 -9.85
CA GLU A 13 -3.75 27.50 -9.86
C GLU A 13 -3.34 28.95 -9.53
N PHE A 14 -4.25 29.95 -9.61
CA PHE A 14 -3.85 31.37 -9.49
C PHE A 14 -4.07 32.06 -8.13
N PHE A 15 -4.69 31.40 -7.13
CA PHE A 15 -5.04 32.10 -5.89
C PHE A 15 -3.85 32.46 -4.98
N PHE A 16 -2.69 31.79 -5.13
CA PHE A 16 -1.54 32.04 -4.26
C PHE A 16 -0.78 33.34 -4.59
N TYR A 17 -0.77 33.79 -5.85
CA TYR A 17 0.05 34.95 -6.24
C TYR A 17 -0.57 36.31 -5.89
N SER A 18 -1.90 36.39 -5.81
CA SER A 18 -2.59 37.69 -5.64
C SER A 18 -2.52 38.22 -4.20
N VAL A 19 -2.59 37.35 -3.19
CA VAL A 19 -2.57 37.76 -1.76
C VAL A 19 -1.16 38.18 -1.33
N VAL A 20 -0.11 37.57 -1.88
CA VAL A 20 1.28 37.91 -1.56
C VAL A 20 1.68 39.28 -2.14
N SER A 21 1.18 39.65 -3.32
CA SER A 21 1.48 40.96 -3.93
C SER A 21 0.88 42.15 -3.17
N CYS A 22 -0.31 42.01 -2.58
CA CYS A 22 -0.95 43.12 -1.87
C CYS A 22 -0.23 43.47 -0.54
N SER A 23 0.40 42.47 0.08
CA SER A 23 1.13 42.63 1.35
C SER A 23 2.50 43.29 1.16
N LEU A 24 3.18 43.03 0.04
CA LEU A 24 4.50 43.59 -0.26
C LEU A 24 4.47 45.08 -0.61
N VAL A 25 3.33 45.60 -1.11
CA VAL A 25 3.20 47.04 -1.42
C VAL A 25 3.14 47.91 -0.16
N PHE A 26 2.70 47.36 0.98
CA PHE A 26 2.68 48.10 2.25
C PHE A 26 4.05 48.21 2.94
N LEU A 27 5.05 47.40 2.56
CA LEU A 27 6.36 47.39 3.21
C LEU A 27 7.37 48.40 2.63
N ARG A 28 7.07 49.04 1.49
CA ARG A 28 8.03 49.92 0.79
C ARG A 28 7.90 51.42 1.07
N LYS A 29 6.94 51.86 1.88
CA LYS A 29 6.81 53.28 2.26
C LYS A 29 6.91 53.47 3.78
N GLY A 30 8.13 53.78 4.23
CA GLY A 30 8.39 54.62 5.40
C GLY A 30 8.25 53.96 6.77
N LEU A 31 9.36 53.38 7.28
CA LEU A 31 9.49 53.01 8.69
C LEU A 31 10.77 53.61 9.30
N LYS A 32 10.72 54.93 9.53
CA LYS A 32 11.42 55.55 10.67
C LYS A 32 10.41 55.62 11.82
N GLY A 33 10.33 54.55 12.61
CA GLY A 33 9.38 54.45 13.72
C GLY A 33 9.58 53.16 14.52
N LYS A 34 10.62 53.12 15.35
CA LYS A 34 10.90 52.01 16.28
C LYS A 34 9.91 52.04 17.46
N MET A 35 8.63 51.70 17.30
CA MET A 35 7.76 51.31 18.44
C MET A 35 6.34 50.80 18.12
N VAL A 36 6.07 50.09 17.00
CA VAL A 36 4.72 49.47 16.80
C VAL A 36 4.76 48.06 16.18
N MET A 37 5.88 47.33 16.20
CA MET A 37 5.95 46.01 15.54
C MET A 37 5.34 44.84 16.34
N ARG A 38 5.14 44.97 17.66
CA ARG A 38 4.75 43.82 18.50
C ARG A 38 3.25 43.47 18.43
N LYS A 39 2.39 44.43 18.07
CA LYS A 39 0.93 44.22 17.95
C LYS A 39 0.50 43.78 16.54
N GLY A 40 1.15 44.31 15.49
CA GLY A 40 0.86 43.93 14.09
C GLY A 40 1.18 42.47 13.77
N ALA A 41 2.28 41.93 14.31
CA ALA A 41 2.65 40.53 14.11
C ALA A 41 1.64 39.54 14.73
N ARG A 42 1.03 39.88 15.87
CA ARG A 42 -0.01 39.03 16.50
C ARG A 42 -1.29 38.99 15.68
N VAL A 43 -1.72 40.12 15.13
CA VAL A 43 -2.92 40.17 14.27
C VAL A 43 -2.69 39.40 12.96
N LEU A 44 -1.51 39.54 12.35
CA LEU A 44 -1.18 38.79 11.13
C LEU A 44 -1.14 37.26 11.36
N MET A 45 -0.59 36.80 12.50
CA MET A 45 -0.60 35.37 12.85
C MET A 45 -2.01 34.82 13.12
N VAL A 46 -2.90 35.62 13.71
CA VAL A 46 -4.31 35.22 13.90
C VAL A 46 -5.06 35.15 12.58
N VAL A 47 -4.84 36.09 11.66
CA VAL A 47 -5.47 36.08 10.32
C VAL A 47 -4.93 34.93 9.47
N ILE A 48 -3.62 34.67 9.49
CA ILE A 48 -3.05 33.51 8.79
C ILE A 48 -3.56 32.20 9.42
N GLY A 49 -3.71 32.13 10.74
CA GLY A 49 -4.34 30.99 11.41
C GLY A 49 -5.77 30.76 10.95
N MET A 50 -6.61 31.82 10.95
CA MET A 50 -8.01 31.76 10.52
C MET A 50 -8.18 31.39 9.03
N VAL A 51 -7.29 31.86 8.15
CA VAL A 51 -7.35 31.54 6.71
C VAL A 51 -6.80 30.14 6.41
N MET A 52 -5.89 29.61 7.23
CA MET A 52 -5.40 28.24 7.07
C MET A 52 -6.36 27.17 7.65
N GLU A 53 -7.30 27.54 8.54
CA GLU A 53 -8.32 26.58 9.01
C GLU A 53 -9.19 26.08 7.84
N ASP A 54 -9.48 26.93 6.86
CA ASP A 54 -10.44 26.64 5.79
C ASP A 54 -9.90 25.74 4.67
N VAL A 55 -8.58 25.56 4.52
CA VAL A 55 -8.01 24.90 3.33
C VAL A 55 -7.82 23.38 3.49
N TRP A 56 -7.66 22.88 4.73
CA TRP A 56 -7.55 21.43 4.99
C TRP A 56 -8.62 20.89 5.96
N ALA A 57 -9.13 21.70 6.89
CA ALA A 57 -10.15 21.24 7.84
C ALA A 57 -11.59 21.23 7.28
N GLY A 58 -11.79 21.67 6.03
CA GLY A 58 -13.12 21.81 5.42
C GLY A 58 -13.64 20.61 4.64
N VAL A 59 -12.85 19.56 4.37
CA VAL A 59 -13.26 18.49 3.43
C VAL A 59 -14.07 17.39 4.12
N TYR A 60 -13.77 17.07 5.38
CA TYR A 60 -14.37 15.94 6.09
C TYR A 60 -14.96 16.35 7.43
N LYS A 61 -16.14 15.83 7.75
CA LYS A 61 -16.74 16.03 9.07
C LYS A 61 -15.96 15.23 10.11
N ALA A 62 -15.82 15.77 11.33
CA ALA A 62 -15.28 15.01 12.45
C ALA A 62 -15.99 13.65 12.58
N GLY A 63 -15.24 12.58 12.84
CA GLY A 63 -15.77 11.22 12.91
C GLY A 63 -16.07 10.57 11.56
N THR A 64 -15.52 11.08 10.45
CA THR A 64 -15.62 10.41 9.15
C THR A 64 -15.02 9.02 9.20
N THR A 65 -15.71 8.06 8.58
CA THR A 65 -15.28 6.65 8.49
C THR A 65 -14.90 6.31 7.06
N PHE A 66 -13.67 5.80 6.88
CA PHE A 66 -13.12 5.37 5.60
C PHE A 66 -13.22 3.86 5.45
N ASN A 67 -13.61 3.37 4.28
CA ASN A 67 -13.59 1.95 3.90
C ASN A 67 -14.41 0.97 4.77
N GLU A 68 -15.33 1.44 5.62
CA GLU A 68 -16.12 0.55 6.50
C GLU A 68 -17.03 -0.39 5.71
N LYS A 69 -17.77 0.13 4.72
CA LYS A 69 -18.68 -0.67 3.90
C LYS A 69 -17.91 -1.74 3.13
N GLU A 70 -16.80 -1.34 2.52
CA GLU A 70 -15.91 -2.21 1.75
C GLU A 70 -15.29 -3.29 2.63
N HIS A 71 -14.79 -2.91 3.81
CA HIS A 71 -14.28 -3.86 4.80
C HIS A 71 -15.34 -4.85 5.25
N HIS A 72 -16.57 -4.39 5.54
CA HIS A 72 -17.66 -5.26 5.94
C HIS A 72 -17.99 -6.29 4.84
N SER A 73 -18.09 -5.85 3.59
CA SER A 73 -18.38 -6.73 2.45
C SER A 73 -17.26 -7.76 2.21
N LEU A 74 -15.99 -7.33 2.24
CA LEU A 74 -14.84 -8.21 2.07
C LEU A 74 -14.72 -9.20 3.24
N CYS A 75 -14.95 -8.72 4.46
CA CYS A 75 -14.93 -9.55 5.65
C CYS A 75 -16.03 -10.62 5.61
N ALA A 76 -17.25 -10.29 5.17
CA ALA A 76 -18.34 -11.25 5.04
C ALA A 76 -17.99 -12.40 4.09
N VAL A 77 -17.34 -12.11 2.96
CA VAL A 77 -16.84 -13.13 2.03
C VAL A 77 -15.73 -13.96 2.67
N PHE A 78 -14.80 -13.32 3.40
CA PHE A 78 -13.72 -14.03 4.08
C PHE A 78 -14.28 -15.06 5.07
N GLN A 79 -15.23 -14.63 5.88
CA GLN A 79 -15.92 -15.47 6.86
C GLN A 79 -16.66 -16.62 6.20
N ALA A 80 -17.48 -16.35 5.17
CA ALA A 80 -18.24 -17.38 4.46
C ALA A 80 -17.32 -18.41 3.79
N SER A 81 -16.23 -17.95 3.17
CA SER A 81 -15.23 -18.82 2.54
C SER A 81 -14.55 -19.74 3.55
N ALA A 82 -14.13 -19.18 4.70
CA ALA A 82 -13.48 -19.96 5.75
C ALA A 82 -14.45 -20.93 6.44
N GLU A 83 -15.71 -20.53 6.65
CA GLU A 83 -16.75 -21.39 7.19
C GLU A 83 -17.11 -22.57 6.27
N LEU A 84 -17.10 -22.36 4.94
CA LEU A 84 -17.31 -23.42 3.96
C LEU A 84 -16.10 -24.36 3.91
N TRP A 85 -14.88 -23.81 3.89
CA TRP A 85 -13.64 -24.60 3.93
C TRP A 85 -13.60 -25.52 5.16
N GLU A 86 -13.78 -24.96 6.36
CA GLU A 86 -13.74 -25.74 7.60
C GLU A 86 -14.85 -26.81 7.68
N ALA A 87 -16.06 -26.49 7.20
CA ALA A 87 -17.16 -27.46 7.19
C ALA A 87 -16.90 -28.62 6.22
N SER A 88 -16.26 -28.33 5.09
CA SER A 88 -15.92 -29.35 4.11
C SER A 88 -14.89 -30.37 4.62
N GLU A 89 -14.00 -29.97 5.53
CA GLU A 89 -13.02 -30.88 6.14
C GLU A 89 -13.72 -31.94 7.01
N LYS A 90 -14.89 -31.63 7.57
CA LYS A 90 -15.65 -32.47 8.51
C LYS A 90 -16.86 -33.18 7.88
N SER A 91 -17.03 -33.09 6.55
CA SER A 91 -18.21 -33.61 5.84
C SER A 91 -17.85 -34.74 4.86
N ASP A 92 -18.81 -35.65 4.62
CA ASP A 92 -18.72 -36.69 3.60
C ASP A 92 -18.81 -36.14 2.17
N LYS A 93 -19.28 -34.90 2.03
CA LYS A 93 -19.22 -34.15 0.77
C LYS A 93 -18.13 -33.10 0.85
N VAL A 94 -17.49 -32.82 -0.28
CA VAL A 94 -16.46 -31.78 -0.40
C VAL A 94 -16.74 -30.90 -1.62
N PRO A 95 -16.30 -29.63 -1.60
CA PRO A 95 -16.28 -28.81 -2.80
C PRO A 95 -15.59 -29.55 -3.96
N ASN A 96 -16.15 -29.44 -5.15
CA ASN A 96 -15.47 -29.90 -6.36
C ASN A 96 -14.13 -29.15 -6.53
N GLU A 97 -13.25 -29.65 -7.41
CA GLU A 97 -11.89 -29.10 -7.54
C GLU A 97 -11.87 -27.62 -7.96
N ASP A 98 -12.84 -27.19 -8.78
CA ASP A 98 -13.01 -25.78 -9.16
C ASP A 98 -13.26 -24.87 -7.94
N LEU A 99 -14.28 -25.19 -7.14
CA LEU A 99 -14.64 -24.40 -5.97
C LEU A 99 -13.56 -24.49 -4.90
N LYS A 100 -12.96 -25.66 -4.70
CA LYS A 100 -11.83 -25.86 -3.79
C LYS A 100 -10.63 -25.00 -4.20
N ALA A 101 -10.29 -24.95 -5.49
CA ALA A 101 -9.21 -24.10 -6.00
C ALA A 101 -9.54 -22.60 -5.88
N GLY A 102 -10.80 -22.21 -6.07
CA GLY A 102 -11.28 -20.85 -5.83
C GLY A 102 -11.16 -20.42 -4.36
N LEU A 103 -11.65 -21.26 -3.45
CA LEU A 103 -11.57 -21.04 -1.99
C LEU A 103 -10.11 -20.98 -1.52
N ARG A 104 -9.27 -21.90 -1.99
CA ARG A 104 -7.84 -21.93 -1.65
C ARG A 104 -7.16 -20.63 -2.05
N HIS A 105 -7.39 -20.16 -3.28
CA HIS A 105 -6.84 -18.90 -3.76
C HIS A 105 -7.35 -17.70 -2.94
N ALA A 106 -8.65 -17.66 -2.64
CA ALA A 106 -9.24 -16.59 -1.84
C ALA A 106 -8.68 -16.52 -0.41
N LEU A 107 -8.52 -17.66 0.27
CA LEU A 107 -8.09 -17.72 1.67
C LEU A 107 -6.57 -17.59 1.83
N PHE A 108 -5.81 -18.29 0.98
CA PHE A 108 -4.38 -18.51 1.18
C PHE A 108 -3.50 -17.91 0.07
N GLY A 109 -4.11 -17.38 -0.98
CA GLY A 109 -3.42 -16.90 -2.16
C GLY A 109 -2.74 -18.01 -2.94
N ASN A 110 -1.69 -17.66 -3.68
CA ASN A 110 -0.87 -18.60 -4.46
C ASN A 110 0.15 -19.35 -3.59
N THR A 111 -0.12 -19.50 -2.29
CA THR A 111 0.78 -20.23 -1.40
C THR A 111 0.44 -21.71 -1.35
N ASN A 112 1.43 -22.54 -1.03
CA ASN A 112 1.23 -23.98 -0.82
C ASN A 112 0.43 -24.29 0.46
N LYS A 113 -0.10 -23.27 1.15
CA LYS A 113 -0.92 -23.43 2.35
C LYS A 113 -2.35 -23.87 2.00
N ASN A 114 -2.89 -24.73 2.85
CA ASN A 114 -4.22 -25.32 2.74
C ASN A 114 -4.92 -25.42 4.11
N ASN A 115 -4.42 -24.70 5.12
CA ASN A 115 -4.91 -24.82 6.49
C ASN A 115 -5.28 -23.44 7.06
N LEU A 116 -6.54 -23.32 7.52
CA LEU A 116 -7.05 -22.11 8.16
C LEU A 116 -6.28 -21.75 9.43
N ASN A 117 -5.74 -22.73 10.17
CA ASN A 117 -4.90 -22.49 11.35
C ASN A 117 -3.58 -21.79 11.00
N GLY A 118 -3.21 -21.72 9.71
CA GLY A 118 -2.09 -20.92 9.23
C GLY A 118 -2.37 -19.42 9.19
N ILE A 119 -3.64 -19.01 9.32
CA ILE A 119 -4.04 -17.61 9.51
C ILE A 119 -4.23 -17.42 11.01
N THR A 120 -3.33 -16.68 11.65
CA THR A 120 -3.31 -16.47 13.11
C THR A 120 -3.29 -14.98 13.43
N ASP A 121 -3.29 -14.65 14.72
CA ASP A 121 -3.11 -13.26 15.17
C ASP A 121 -1.69 -12.71 14.92
N ARG A 122 -0.73 -13.58 14.61
CA ARG A 122 0.65 -13.20 14.28
C ARG A 122 0.74 -12.69 12.84
N LEU A 123 1.43 -11.56 12.67
CA LEU A 123 1.70 -10.98 11.36
C LEU A 123 2.54 -11.95 10.51
N PRO A 124 2.10 -12.30 9.29
CA PRO A 124 2.88 -13.16 8.40
C PRO A 124 4.24 -12.56 8.05
N LYS A 125 5.26 -13.42 7.89
CA LYS A 125 6.63 -13.00 7.54
C LYS A 125 6.71 -12.06 6.34
N VAL A 126 5.86 -12.26 5.32
CA VAL A 126 5.82 -11.39 4.13
C VAL A 126 5.51 -9.92 4.47
N TYR A 127 4.78 -9.64 5.55
CA TYR A 127 4.48 -8.28 5.99
C TYR A 127 5.49 -7.71 6.97
N GLN A 128 6.54 -8.45 7.33
CA GLN A 128 7.69 -7.88 8.03
C GLN A 128 8.52 -7.01 7.08
N ARG A 129 8.46 -7.29 5.77
CA ARG A 129 9.06 -6.50 4.68
C ARG A 129 8.11 -6.50 3.46
N PRO A 130 6.95 -5.81 3.55
CA PRO A 130 5.89 -5.89 2.55
C PRO A 130 6.21 -5.19 1.23
N GLY A 131 7.36 -4.53 1.10
CA GLY A 131 7.72 -3.81 -0.12
C GLY A 131 6.84 -2.59 -0.40
N HIS A 132 6.75 -2.22 -1.68
CA HIS A 132 6.08 -1.00 -2.13
C HIS A 132 4.55 -1.16 -2.10
N ARG A 133 3.87 -0.37 -1.26
CA ARG A 133 2.40 -0.45 -1.10
C ARG A 133 1.66 -0.27 -2.42
N GLY A 134 1.99 0.77 -3.20
CA GLY A 134 1.34 1.03 -4.49
C GLY A 134 1.46 -0.13 -5.48
N TRP A 135 2.56 -0.89 -5.43
CA TRP A 135 2.72 -2.07 -6.28
C TRP A 135 1.91 -3.26 -5.77
N ARG A 136 1.81 -3.46 -4.46
CA ARG A 136 1.04 -4.57 -3.90
C ARG A 136 -0.45 -4.32 -3.81
N CYS A 137 -0.87 -3.07 -3.68
CA CYS A 137 -2.27 -2.68 -3.48
C CYS A 137 -2.90 -2.02 -4.72
N GLY A 138 -2.11 -1.64 -5.73
CA GLY A 138 -2.63 -0.97 -6.93
C GLY A 138 -2.06 -1.37 -8.28
N SER A 139 -1.17 -2.37 -8.34
CA SER A 139 -0.61 -2.90 -9.58
C SER A 139 -0.38 -4.42 -9.47
N CYS A 140 -0.29 -5.10 -10.60
CA CYS A 140 0.09 -6.52 -10.63
C CYS A 140 0.99 -6.81 -11.84
N GLN A 141 1.74 -5.78 -12.27
CA GLN A 141 2.65 -5.87 -13.42
C GLN A 141 3.99 -6.51 -13.06
N ASN A 142 4.34 -6.53 -11.78
CA ASN A 142 5.57 -7.14 -11.29
C ASN A 142 5.34 -8.61 -10.98
N ASP A 143 6.41 -9.40 -10.94
CA ASP A 143 6.33 -10.82 -10.65
C ASP A 143 6.04 -11.16 -9.19
N ASP A 144 5.79 -10.16 -8.34
CA ASP A 144 5.46 -10.34 -6.93
C ASP A 144 4.20 -11.22 -6.76
N PRO A 145 4.27 -12.34 -6.01
CA PRO A 145 3.11 -13.19 -5.76
C PRO A 145 2.02 -12.50 -4.92
N TYR A 146 2.34 -11.39 -4.27
CA TYR A 146 1.40 -10.54 -3.52
C TYR A 146 1.06 -9.31 -4.34
N PHE A 147 -0.20 -9.26 -4.78
CA PHE A 147 -0.74 -8.23 -5.65
C PHE A 147 -2.22 -8.02 -5.33
N PRO A 148 -2.88 -6.97 -5.85
CA PRO A 148 -4.28 -6.69 -5.59
C PRO A 148 -5.15 -7.86 -6.05
N GLY A 149 -5.83 -8.51 -5.10
CA GLY A 149 -6.60 -9.71 -5.37
C GLY A 149 -5.80 -11.00 -5.34
N SER A 150 -4.57 -11.03 -4.81
CA SER A 150 -3.85 -12.29 -4.58
C SER A 150 -4.51 -13.14 -3.51
N SER A 151 -5.15 -12.52 -2.50
CA SER A 151 -5.97 -13.19 -1.48
C SER A 151 -6.86 -12.17 -0.76
N ILE A 152 -7.89 -12.64 -0.06
CA ILE A 152 -8.75 -11.77 0.77
C ILE A 152 -7.92 -11.14 1.90
N THR A 153 -7.02 -11.91 2.51
CA THR A 153 -6.14 -11.42 3.59
C THR A 153 -5.20 -10.30 3.12
N HIS A 154 -4.80 -10.33 1.85
CA HIS A 154 -4.01 -9.26 1.25
C HIS A 154 -4.84 -8.01 0.98
N ASP A 155 -6.02 -8.18 0.39
CA ASP A 155 -6.94 -7.07 0.12
C ASP A 155 -7.36 -6.37 1.42
N LEU A 156 -7.60 -7.11 2.52
CA LEU A 156 -7.87 -6.54 3.85
C LEU A 156 -6.70 -5.71 4.39
N MET A 157 -5.45 -6.17 4.20
CA MET A 157 -4.27 -5.39 4.59
C MET A 157 -4.17 -4.10 3.76
N CYS A 158 -4.38 -4.17 2.46
CA CYS A 158 -4.35 -3.00 1.59
C CYS A 158 -5.47 -2.00 1.90
N LEU A 159 -6.66 -2.48 2.26
CA LEU A 159 -7.83 -1.66 2.53
C LEU A 159 -7.80 -0.98 3.92
N CYS A 160 -7.25 -1.68 4.92
CA CYS A 160 -7.41 -1.29 6.33
C CYS A 160 -6.10 -0.91 7.03
N THR A 161 -4.95 -0.99 6.36
CA THR A 161 -3.70 -0.52 6.98
C THR A 161 -3.57 1.00 6.87
N PRO A 162 -3.30 1.71 7.97
CA PRO A 162 -3.06 3.16 7.93
C PRO A 162 -1.89 3.54 7.02
N GLY A 163 -1.97 4.75 6.44
CA GLY A 163 -1.06 5.25 5.43
C GLY A 163 0.11 6.05 5.99
N TYR A 164 0.54 7.04 5.21
CA TYR A 164 1.54 8.04 5.57
C TYR A 164 1.18 8.70 6.89
N TYR A 165 2.15 8.84 7.79
CA TYR A 165 1.95 9.39 9.13
C TYR A 165 0.68 8.95 9.90
N GLY A 166 0.22 7.70 9.70
CA GLY A 166 -0.97 7.18 10.36
C GLY A 166 -2.29 7.68 9.80
N GLU A 167 -2.33 8.19 8.57
CA GLU A 167 -3.57 8.51 7.84
C GLU A 167 -4.56 7.32 7.86
N PRO A 168 -5.87 7.54 8.05
CA PRO A 168 -6.54 8.85 8.10
C PRO A 168 -6.58 9.50 9.49
N TYR A 169 -5.90 8.96 10.50
CA TYR A 169 -6.16 9.31 11.90
C TYR A 169 -5.60 10.66 12.36
N TYR A 170 -4.60 11.17 11.65
CA TYR A 170 -3.90 12.39 12.01
C TYR A 170 -4.05 13.42 10.89
N ALA A 171 -4.42 14.63 11.25
CA ALA A 171 -4.40 15.77 10.34
C ALA A 171 -3.20 16.66 10.66
N TRP A 172 -2.55 17.18 9.62
CA TRP A 172 -1.54 18.21 9.76
C TRP A 172 -2.22 19.58 9.87
N PHE A 173 -2.06 20.25 11.01
CA PHE A 173 -2.59 21.60 11.19
C PHE A 173 -1.50 22.53 11.73
N GLY A 174 -1.02 23.41 10.85
CA GLY A 174 0.09 24.32 11.14
C GLY A 174 1.43 23.59 11.22
N TRP A 175 1.91 23.37 12.45
CA TRP A 175 3.22 22.76 12.74
C TRP A 175 3.11 21.46 13.56
N SER A 176 1.88 20.96 13.79
CA SER A 176 1.60 19.83 14.66
C SER A 176 0.60 18.87 14.03
N TYR A 177 0.74 17.58 14.35
CA TYR A 177 -0.25 16.54 14.05
C TYR A 177 -1.26 16.43 15.18
N TRP A 178 -2.54 16.35 14.82
CA TRP A 178 -3.65 16.20 15.77
C TRP A 178 -4.52 15.02 15.36
N GLU A 179 -5.00 14.26 16.34
CA GLU A 179 -5.95 13.18 16.09
C GLU A 179 -7.31 13.79 15.71
N ASN A 180 -7.85 13.40 14.56
CA ASN A 180 -9.08 13.97 13.98
C ASN A 180 -10.35 13.15 14.27
N GLY A 181 -10.21 12.05 15.02
CA GLY A 181 -11.31 11.15 15.38
C GLY A 181 -11.86 10.31 14.21
N PHE A 182 -11.18 10.30 13.06
CA PHE A 182 -11.58 9.46 11.94
C PHE A 182 -11.40 7.97 12.25
N THR A 183 -12.11 7.13 11.51
CA THR A 183 -11.95 5.68 11.60
C THR A 183 -11.60 5.08 10.24
N LEU A 184 -10.84 3.99 10.24
CA LEU A 184 -10.49 3.23 9.04
C LEU A 184 -11.05 1.81 9.18
N CYS A 185 -11.81 1.36 8.20
CA CYS A 185 -12.54 0.09 8.24
C CYS A 185 -13.46 -0.05 9.48
N GLY A 186 -14.00 1.09 9.95
CA GLY A 186 -14.80 1.18 11.18
C GLY A 186 -14.00 0.95 12.47
N LYS A 187 -12.66 1.08 12.42
CA LYS A 187 -11.76 0.89 13.57
C LYS A 187 -11.13 2.21 14.02
N PRO A 188 -11.13 2.50 15.34
CA PRO A 188 -10.47 3.68 15.87
C PRO A 188 -8.95 3.52 15.80
N ARG A 189 -8.24 4.64 15.91
CA ARG A 189 -6.77 4.70 15.83
C ARG A 189 -6.08 3.73 16.79
N VAL A 190 -6.53 3.67 18.04
CA VAL A 190 -5.91 2.88 19.12
C VAL A 190 -5.79 1.39 18.77
N ASP A 191 -6.71 0.88 17.95
CA ASP A 191 -6.75 -0.52 17.51
C ASP A 191 -5.85 -0.79 16.30
N MET A 192 -5.41 0.26 15.59
CA MET A 192 -4.73 0.16 14.31
C MET A 192 -3.28 0.64 14.35
N ILE A 193 -2.94 1.66 15.14
CA ILE A 193 -1.56 2.17 15.27
C ILE A 193 -1.30 2.71 16.69
N ASP A 194 -0.03 2.76 17.07
CA ASP A 194 0.39 3.32 18.37
C ASP A 194 0.51 4.85 18.32
N ASN A 195 1.09 5.36 17.23
CA ASN A 195 1.34 6.78 17.00
C ASN A 195 1.35 7.09 15.49
N GLY A 196 1.43 8.37 15.16
CA GLY A 196 1.46 8.86 13.77
C GLY A 196 2.72 8.51 12.98
N TYR A 197 3.69 7.77 13.51
CA TYR A 197 4.86 7.30 12.72
C TYR A 197 4.69 5.85 12.23
N HIS A 198 3.55 5.22 12.50
CA HIS A 198 3.21 3.88 12.07
C HIS A 198 2.29 3.91 10.85
N GLY A 199 2.33 2.85 10.05
CA GLY A 199 1.59 2.73 8.81
C GLY A 199 2.37 1.98 7.74
N TRP A 200 1.71 1.77 6.61
CA TRP A 200 2.30 1.20 5.40
C TRP A 200 2.10 2.19 4.27
N TYR A 201 3.17 2.70 3.68
CA TYR A 201 3.05 3.59 2.54
C TYR A 201 4.30 3.58 1.68
N ALA A 202 4.14 4.06 0.45
CA ALA A 202 5.25 4.32 -0.45
C ALA A 202 5.01 5.68 -1.13
N TYR A 203 5.51 6.75 -0.52
CA TYR A 203 5.31 8.10 -1.00
C TYR A 203 6.65 8.71 -1.38
N LYS A 204 6.79 9.10 -2.64
CA LYS A 204 8.07 9.52 -3.25
C LYS A 204 9.13 8.41 -3.07
N SER A 205 10.31 8.75 -2.56
CA SER A 205 11.36 7.80 -2.22
C SER A 205 11.21 7.17 -0.83
N TYR A 206 10.24 7.61 -0.02
CA TYR A 206 10.04 7.11 1.34
C TYR A 206 9.14 5.88 1.35
N ARG A 207 9.63 4.81 1.99
CA ARG A 207 8.90 3.56 2.18
C ARG A 207 8.94 3.19 3.64
N VAL A 208 7.76 3.12 4.25
CA VAL A 208 7.63 2.76 5.67
C VAL A 208 6.55 1.71 5.83
N PHE A 209 6.82 0.75 6.69
CA PHE A 209 5.94 -0.37 7.03
C PHE A 209 6.06 -0.70 8.53
N LYS A 210 5.75 0.29 9.38
CA LYS A 210 5.88 0.17 10.84
C LYS A 210 4.52 -0.14 11.47
N GLY A 211 4.52 -0.98 12.51
CA GLY A 211 3.33 -1.23 13.33
C GLY A 211 2.27 -2.14 12.69
N LEU A 212 2.60 -2.93 11.66
CA LEU A 212 1.61 -3.72 10.90
C LEU A 212 0.94 -4.86 11.69
N ASN A 213 1.45 -5.18 12.88
CA ASN A 213 0.85 -6.16 13.78
C ASN A 213 -0.58 -5.78 14.20
N LYS A 214 -0.82 -4.50 14.50
CA LYS A 214 -2.14 -4.02 14.92
C LYS A 214 -3.18 -4.11 13.79
N PRO A 215 -2.95 -3.56 12.58
CA PRO A 215 -3.89 -3.69 11.48
C PRO A 215 -4.16 -5.15 11.08
N TRP A 216 -3.12 -6.00 11.08
CA TRP A 216 -3.30 -7.42 10.83
C TRP A 216 -4.22 -8.08 11.86
N LYS A 217 -3.92 -7.88 13.15
CA LYS A 217 -4.68 -8.48 14.25
C LYS A 217 -6.12 -7.99 14.27
N THR A 218 -6.33 -6.70 14.01
CA THR A 218 -7.65 -6.06 14.11
C THR A 218 -8.51 -6.29 12.87
N ALA A 219 -7.98 -6.06 11.66
CA ALA A 219 -8.76 -6.13 10.42
C ALA A 219 -8.79 -7.54 9.83
N VAL A 220 -7.64 -8.23 9.74
CA VAL A 220 -7.57 -9.56 9.12
C VAL A 220 -7.99 -10.65 10.09
N TRP A 221 -7.24 -10.79 11.18
CA TRP A 221 -7.52 -11.82 12.17
C TRP A 221 -8.82 -11.55 12.91
N GLY A 222 -9.11 -10.29 13.26
CA GLY A 222 -10.37 -9.88 13.89
C GLY A 222 -11.58 -10.22 13.02
N CYS A 223 -11.49 -10.05 11.69
CA CYS A 223 -12.53 -10.50 10.78
C CYS A 223 -12.72 -12.03 10.83
N LEU A 224 -11.64 -12.81 10.75
CA LEU A 224 -11.72 -14.26 10.79
C LEU A 224 -12.21 -14.79 12.16
N LYS A 225 -11.82 -14.15 13.27
CA LYS A 225 -12.23 -14.57 14.62
C LYS A 225 -13.68 -14.19 14.92
N SER A 226 -14.17 -13.08 14.38
CA SER A 226 -15.57 -12.63 14.56
C SER A 226 -16.58 -13.41 13.71
N ARG A 227 -16.15 -14.45 12.98
CA ARG A 227 -17.05 -15.45 12.43
C ARG A 227 -18.03 -15.85 13.53
N LYS A 228 -19.33 -15.79 13.24
CA LYS A 228 -20.34 -16.31 14.14
C LYS A 228 -20.08 -17.81 14.26
N SER A 229 -19.35 -18.22 15.28
CA SER A 229 -19.40 -19.57 15.79
C SER A 229 -20.78 -19.72 16.41
N ASN A 230 -21.82 -19.76 15.60
CA ASN A 230 -23.05 -20.40 16.01
C ASN A 230 -22.68 -21.89 16.12
N ALA A 231 -21.88 -22.26 17.11
CA ALA A 231 -21.57 -23.65 17.41
C ALA A 231 -22.87 -24.40 17.81
N GLU A 232 -23.92 -23.65 18.10
CA GLU A 232 -25.26 -24.13 18.40
C GLU A 232 -26.22 -24.20 17.20
N HIS A 233 -25.93 -23.52 16.07
CA HIS A 233 -26.87 -23.44 14.91
C HIS A 233 -26.23 -23.22 13.54
N GLY A 234 -24.90 -23.25 13.45
CA GLY A 234 -24.15 -23.16 12.21
C GLY A 234 -24.32 -24.46 11.48
N SER A 235 -25.35 -24.51 10.63
CA SER A 235 -25.71 -25.66 9.83
C SER A 235 -24.46 -26.32 9.25
N ARG A 236 -24.26 -27.61 9.55
CA ARG A 236 -23.25 -28.45 8.88
C ARG A 236 -23.55 -28.58 7.38
N ASN A 237 -24.69 -28.07 6.93
CA ASN A 237 -25.12 -28.09 5.55
C ASN A 237 -24.20 -27.25 4.68
N LEU A 238 -23.43 -27.94 3.84
CA LEU A 238 -22.56 -27.29 2.86
C LEU A 238 -23.35 -26.48 1.83
N THR A 239 -24.59 -26.88 1.50
CA THR A 239 -25.45 -26.14 0.57
C THR A 239 -25.75 -24.74 1.10
N GLU A 240 -26.19 -24.62 2.36
CA GLU A 240 -26.44 -23.31 2.98
C GLU A 240 -25.18 -22.43 3.04
N LYS A 241 -24.02 -23.05 3.28
CA LYS A 241 -22.73 -22.33 3.29
C LYS A 241 -22.33 -21.83 1.90
N ILE A 242 -22.60 -22.61 0.85
CA ILE A 242 -22.41 -22.20 -0.54
C ILE A 242 -23.37 -21.04 -0.88
N ASP A 243 -24.64 -21.13 -0.48
CA ASP A 243 -25.61 -20.06 -0.74
C ASP A 243 -25.23 -18.76 -0.01
N ARG A 244 -24.78 -18.85 1.25
CA ARG A 244 -24.23 -17.70 1.97
C ARG A 244 -22.99 -17.14 1.28
N LEU A 245 -22.10 -17.99 0.78
CA LEU A 245 -20.94 -17.55 0.01
C LEU A 245 -21.35 -16.82 -1.27
N LYS A 246 -22.35 -17.32 -2.02
CA LYS A 246 -22.89 -16.64 -3.21
C LYS A 246 -23.44 -15.26 -2.88
N VAL A 247 -24.27 -15.14 -1.83
CA VAL A 247 -24.85 -13.86 -1.41
C VAL A 247 -23.76 -12.87 -1.01
N THR A 248 -22.80 -13.31 -0.19
CA THR A 248 -21.69 -12.42 0.22
C THR A 248 -20.80 -12.02 -0.95
N MET A 249 -20.53 -12.93 -1.89
CA MET A 249 -19.80 -12.63 -3.12
C MET A 249 -20.52 -11.60 -4.00
N GLN A 250 -21.83 -11.73 -4.17
CA GLN A 250 -22.64 -10.74 -4.88
C GLN A 250 -22.56 -9.36 -4.23
N ASN A 251 -22.74 -9.30 -2.91
CA ASN A 251 -22.62 -8.06 -2.13
C ASN A 251 -21.22 -7.44 -2.24
N PHE A 252 -20.16 -8.25 -2.19
CA PHE A 252 -18.81 -7.76 -2.39
C PHE A 252 -18.60 -7.21 -3.80
N THR A 253 -19.03 -7.93 -4.85
CA THR A 253 -18.83 -7.43 -6.21
C THR A 253 -19.65 -6.18 -6.53
N SER A 254 -20.77 -5.94 -5.82
CA SER A 254 -21.53 -4.69 -5.95
C SER A 254 -20.92 -3.51 -5.19
N THR A 255 -19.96 -3.73 -4.27
CA THR A 255 -19.18 -2.64 -3.65
C THR A 255 -17.98 -2.22 -4.49
N LEU A 256 -17.59 -3.01 -5.49
CA LEU A 256 -16.51 -2.65 -6.41
C LEU A 256 -16.93 -1.49 -7.31
N LYS A 257 -16.06 -0.47 -7.38
CA LYS A 257 -16.22 0.70 -8.23
C LYS A 257 -15.42 0.52 -9.52
N LYS A 258 -15.91 1.06 -10.63
CA LYS A 258 -15.15 1.16 -11.88
C LYS A 258 -14.50 2.53 -12.00
N VAL A 259 -13.18 2.59 -11.94
CA VAL A 259 -12.42 3.86 -12.02
C VAL A 259 -11.26 3.68 -13.00
N GLY A 260 -11.23 4.49 -14.06
CA GLY A 260 -10.20 4.39 -15.11
C GLY A 260 -10.16 3.02 -15.80
N GLY A 261 -11.31 2.34 -15.92
CA GLY A 261 -11.40 0.99 -16.50
C GLY A 261 -11.03 -0.15 -15.55
N HIS A 262 -10.59 0.15 -14.32
CA HIS A 262 -10.19 -0.85 -13.32
C HIS A 262 -11.25 -1.03 -12.24
N ASP A 263 -11.33 -2.25 -11.70
CA ASP A 263 -12.11 -2.52 -10.48
C ASP A 263 -11.34 -1.94 -9.28
N LYS A 264 -12.05 -1.24 -8.38
CA LYS A 264 -11.49 -0.60 -7.19
C LYS A 264 -12.33 -0.94 -5.96
N LEU A 265 -11.67 -1.26 -4.85
CA LEU A 265 -12.27 -1.47 -3.54
C LEU A 265 -11.75 -0.42 -2.56
N GLY A 266 -12.66 0.38 -1.99
CA GLY A 266 -12.34 1.44 -1.05
C GLY A 266 -11.88 2.73 -1.71
N GLY A 267 -11.54 3.71 -0.88
CA GLY A 267 -11.16 5.05 -1.29
C GLY A 267 -12.28 5.81 -2.03
N PHE A 268 -11.89 6.93 -2.61
CA PHE A 268 -12.78 7.82 -3.36
C PHE A 268 -12.93 7.38 -4.81
N GLU A 269 -13.83 8.03 -5.56
CA GLU A 269 -14.10 7.74 -6.98
C GLU A 269 -13.00 8.24 -7.93
N GLU A 270 -11.93 8.82 -7.36
CA GLU A 270 -10.80 9.35 -8.11
C GLU A 270 -9.85 8.25 -8.59
N HIS A 271 -9.23 8.50 -9.75
CA HIS A 271 -8.19 7.63 -10.29
C HIS A 271 -6.83 8.01 -9.69
N ASN A 272 -6.57 7.49 -8.49
CA ASN A 272 -5.34 7.71 -7.75
C ASN A 272 -4.57 6.41 -7.48
N GLU A 273 -3.36 6.54 -6.96
CA GLU A 273 -2.51 5.40 -6.61
C GLU A 273 -2.94 4.76 -5.29
N ALA A 274 -2.67 3.47 -5.12
CA ALA A 274 -2.97 2.73 -3.89
C ALA A 274 -1.75 2.66 -2.97
N ASP A 275 -1.01 3.75 -2.84
CA ASP A 275 0.30 3.81 -2.17
C ASP A 275 0.22 4.22 -0.70
N GLY A 276 -0.96 4.59 -0.22
CA GLY A 276 -1.21 5.05 1.14
C GLY A 276 -0.61 6.41 1.46
N SER A 277 -0.35 7.29 0.49
CA SER A 277 0.19 8.63 0.74
C SER A 277 -0.74 9.54 1.56
N ASP A 278 -2.05 9.31 1.47
CA ASP A 278 -3.10 10.03 2.18
C ASP A 278 -4.35 9.13 2.33
N GLU A 279 -5.43 9.65 2.92
CA GLU A 279 -6.69 8.95 3.14
C GLU A 279 -7.37 8.45 1.85
N ARG A 280 -7.10 9.11 0.71
CA ARG A 280 -7.65 8.76 -0.60
C ARG A 280 -6.89 7.60 -1.23
N HIS A 281 -5.60 7.49 -0.93
CA HIS A 281 -4.69 6.48 -1.47
C HIS A 281 -4.71 5.16 -0.68
N ILE A 282 -5.61 5.02 0.31
CA ILE A 282 -5.86 3.79 1.07
C ILE A 282 -7.02 3.02 0.41
N HIS A 283 -6.70 2.21 -0.60
CA HIS A 283 -7.67 1.39 -1.32
C HIS A 283 -6.97 0.18 -1.98
N VAL A 284 -7.76 -0.67 -2.64
CA VAL A 284 -7.27 -1.76 -3.51
C VAL A 284 -7.68 -1.45 -4.94
N ARG A 285 -6.72 -1.40 -5.88
CA ARG A 285 -6.99 -1.22 -7.32
C ARG A 285 -6.59 -2.50 -8.06
N TYR A 286 -7.57 -3.18 -8.62
CA TYR A 286 -7.36 -4.41 -9.38
C TYR A 286 -6.94 -4.06 -10.81
N GLY A 287 -5.63 -4.04 -11.03
CA GLY A 287 -5.03 -3.77 -12.34
C GLY A 287 -5.19 -4.93 -13.34
N THR A 288 -4.82 -4.68 -14.59
CA THR A 288 -4.63 -5.73 -15.59
C THR A 288 -3.28 -6.40 -15.35
N CYS A 289 -3.30 -7.66 -14.93
CA CYS A 289 -2.08 -8.38 -14.59
C CYS A 289 -1.48 -9.09 -15.80
N LYS A 290 -0.16 -9.15 -15.85
CA LYS A 290 0.55 -10.00 -16.80
C LYS A 290 0.36 -11.48 -16.44
N TYR A 291 0.65 -12.37 -17.38
CA TYR A 291 0.70 -13.82 -17.16
C TYR A 291 -0.60 -14.45 -16.65
N GLY A 292 -1.75 -13.86 -17.00
CA GLY A 292 -3.05 -14.42 -16.65
C GLY A 292 -3.38 -14.44 -15.15
N ARG A 293 -2.66 -13.67 -14.31
CA ARG A 293 -2.98 -13.55 -12.88
C ARG A 293 -4.37 -12.94 -12.73
N ARG A 294 -5.31 -13.72 -12.19
CA ARG A 294 -6.69 -13.28 -11.95
C ARG A 294 -6.87 -12.99 -10.46
N PRO A 295 -7.55 -11.89 -10.08
CA PRO A 295 -7.98 -11.68 -8.70
C PRO A 295 -8.79 -12.87 -8.17
N TRP A 296 -8.60 -13.22 -6.90
CA TRP A 296 -9.28 -14.31 -6.22
C TRP A 296 -10.80 -14.24 -6.39
N TRP A 297 -11.37 -13.03 -6.37
CA TRP A 297 -12.80 -12.83 -6.44
C TRP A 297 -13.38 -13.12 -7.82
N LYS A 298 -12.61 -12.88 -8.90
CA LYS A 298 -13.05 -13.25 -10.26
C LYS A 298 -13.12 -14.76 -10.39
N LYS A 299 -12.05 -15.45 -9.97
CA LYS A 299 -12.00 -16.92 -9.98
C LYS A 299 -13.13 -17.51 -9.14
N LEU A 300 -13.31 -17.03 -7.90
CA LEU A 300 -14.35 -17.56 -7.02
C LEU A 300 -15.76 -17.27 -7.56
N LYS A 301 -16.01 -16.08 -8.12
CA LYS A 301 -17.29 -15.76 -8.75
C LYS A 301 -17.58 -16.66 -9.95
N GLU A 302 -16.63 -16.83 -10.87
CA GLU A 302 -16.76 -17.72 -12.03
C GLU A 302 -17.09 -19.16 -11.60
N THR A 303 -16.52 -19.63 -10.48
CA THR A 303 -16.84 -20.96 -9.96
C THR A 303 -18.25 -21.08 -9.37
N LEU A 304 -18.86 -19.98 -8.93
CA LEU A 304 -20.17 -19.97 -8.25
C LEU A 304 -21.32 -19.60 -9.19
N ASP A 305 -21.06 -18.80 -10.22
CA ASP A 305 -22.08 -18.25 -11.11
C ASP A 305 -22.82 -19.35 -11.89
N GLY A 306 -24.15 -19.30 -11.85
CA GLY A 306 -25.03 -20.20 -12.61
C GLY A 306 -25.07 -21.67 -12.13
N LYS A 307 -24.25 -22.06 -11.14
CA LYS A 307 -24.20 -23.44 -10.63
C LYS A 307 -25.08 -23.61 -9.39
N LYS A 308 -25.75 -24.75 -9.23
CA LYS A 308 -26.47 -25.04 -7.98
C LYS A 308 -25.50 -25.58 -6.92
N PRO A 309 -25.79 -25.45 -5.62
CA PRO A 309 -24.92 -25.97 -4.57
C PRO A 309 -24.62 -27.46 -4.70
N GLU A 310 -25.55 -28.24 -5.23
CA GLU A 310 -25.39 -29.67 -5.45
C GLU A 310 -24.32 -29.97 -6.52
N ASP A 311 -24.25 -29.15 -7.58
CA ASP A 311 -23.25 -29.28 -8.66
C ASP A 311 -21.82 -28.92 -8.19
N LEU A 312 -21.75 -28.20 -7.07
CA LEU A 312 -20.52 -27.71 -6.46
C LEU A 312 -19.97 -28.66 -5.40
N LEU A 313 -20.69 -29.73 -5.09
CA LEU A 313 -20.34 -30.71 -4.06
C LEU A 313 -20.20 -32.09 -4.69
N VAL A 314 -19.10 -32.76 -4.37
CA VAL A 314 -18.86 -34.16 -4.74
C VAL A 314 -18.76 -35.02 -3.49
N SER A 315 -19.09 -36.29 -3.60
CA SER A 315 -18.82 -37.25 -2.53
C SER A 315 -17.32 -37.31 -2.30
N ARG A 316 -16.90 -37.27 -1.04
CA ARG A 316 -15.51 -37.50 -0.67
C ARG A 316 -15.11 -38.89 -1.17
N PRO A 317 -13.97 -39.05 -1.86
CA PRO A 317 -13.49 -40.37 -2.25
C PRO A 317 -13.31 -41.22 -1.00
N THR A 318 -14.17 -42.23 -0.83
CA THR A 318 -14.06 -43.19 0.27
C THR A 318 -12.94 -44.17 -0.08
N ASN A 319 -11.70 -43.79 0.22
CA ASN A 319 -10.49 -44.61 0.05
C ASN A 319 -10.42 -45.40 -1.27
N GLU A 320 -9.73 -44.85 -2.28
CA GLU A 320 -8.82 -45.75 -2.98
C GLU A 320 -7.87 -46.35 -1.92
N PRO A 321 -7.64 -47.68 -1.91
CA PRO A 321 -6.73 -48.28 -0.96
C PRO A 321 -5.39 -47.56 -1.07
N ALA A 322 -4.84 -47.19 0.09
CA ALA A 322 -3.54 -46.56 0.21
C ALA A 322 -2.56 -47.20 -0.78
N ARG A 323 -2.16 -46.46 -1.83
CA ARG A 323 -1.00 -46.86 -2.63
C ARG A 323 0.13 -47.10 -1.63
N ARG A 324 0.64 -48.33 -1.66
CA ARG A 324 1.74 -48.75 -0.80
C ARG A 324 2.87 -47.73 -0.95
N PRO A 325 3.57 -47.36 0.14
CA PRO A 325 4.84 -46.68 0.03
C PRO A 325 5.79 -47.63 -0.73
N GLY A 326 6.03 -47.39 -2.02
CA GLY A 326 6.95 -48.23 -2.80
C GLY A 326 6.81 -48.22 -4.33
N GLU A 327 5.77 -47.66 -4.93
CA GLU A 327 5.73 -47.50 -6.40
C GLU A 327 6.15 -46.08 -6.77
N ASN A 328 7.43 -45.94 -7.14
CA ASN A 328 7.92 -44.82 -7.94
C ASN A 328 7.05 -44.71 -9.19
N PRO A 329 6.43 -43.56 -9.48
CA PRO A 329 6.13 -43.19 -10.85
C PRO A 329 7.48 -42.89 -11.50
N GLU A 330 8.00 -43.85 -12.28
CA GLU A 330 8.98 -43.56 -13.31
C GLU A 330 8.36 -42.52 -14.26
N ASP A 331 9.04 -41.38 -14.34
CA ASP A 331 9.30 -40.58 -15.54
C ASP A 331 8.30 -40.68 -16.69
N ASP A 332 7.44 -39.68 -16.82
CA ASP A 332 7.20 -39.02 -18.11
C ASP A 332 6.51 -37.67 -17.90
N LEU A 333 7.31 -36.62 -17.75
CA LEU A 333 6.98 -35.27 -18.20
C LEU A 333 8.26 -34.44 -18.11
N GLY A 334 8.87 -34.27 -19.28
CA GLY A 334 10.17 -33.66 -19.51
C GLY A 334 10.42 -32.39 -18.71
N GLU A 335 11.49 -32.47 -17.92
CA GLU A 335 12.35 -31.32 -17.67
C GLU A 335 12.99 -30.91 -18.99
N GLU A 336 12.70 -29.70 -19.45
CA GLU A 336 13.65 -28.92 -20.23
C GLU A 336 14.26 -27.91 -19.23
N LEU A 337 15.29 -28.38 -18.53
CA LEU A 337 16.30 -27.60 -17.80
C LEU A 337 17.11 -26.82 -18.85
N SER A 338 17.20 -25.49 -18.77
CA SER A 338 18.34 -24.73 -18.21
C SER A 338 19.53 -24.53 -19.17
N GLU A 339 19.98 -23.27 -19.26
CA GLU A 339 21.36 -22.76 -19.42
C GLU A 339 21.18 -21.24 -19.67
N GLU A 340 21.84 -20.28 -19.04
CA GLU A 340 23.20 -20.22 -18.49
C GLU A 340 23.22 -19.32 -17.24
N MET A 341 23.93 -19.77 -16.22
CA MET A 341 24.41 -18.98 -15.08
C MET A 341 25.93 -19.07 -15.16
N GLU A 342 26.58 -17.99 -15.59
CA GLU A 342 28.04 -17.85 -15.47
C GLU A 342 28.39 -16.99 -14.26
N GLU A 343 29.42 -17.47 -13.59
CA GLU A 343 30.03 -16.99 -12.36
C GLU A 343 30.71 -15.63 -12.55
N ASN A 344 30.67 -14.81 -11.50
CA ASN A 344 31.84 -14.01 -11.14
C ASN A 344 31.80 -13.72 -9.65
N GLU A 345 32.69 -14.39 -8.92
CA GLU A 345 33.16 -14.00 -7.59
C GLU A 345 34.28 -12.97 -7.76
N GLU A 346 34.21 -11.86 -7.02
CA GLU A 346 35.41 -11.15 -6.55
C GLU A 346 35.05 -10.30 -5.31
N ASP A 347 35.29 -10.91 -4.14
CA ASP A 347 36.16 -10.43 -3.07
C ASP A 347 36.21 -8.94 -2.64
N THR A 348 35.95 -8.78 -1.33
CA THR A 348 36.56 -7.83 -0.34
C THR A 348 36.14 -6.34 -0.33
N GLU A 349 36.02 -5.60 0.79
CA GLU A 349 36.47 -5.73 2.20
C GLU A 349 35.43 -5.14 3.17
N ALA A 350 35.48 -5.60 4.43
CA ALA A 350 34.81 -5.00 5.57
C ALA A 350 35.85 -4.36 6.51
N GLU A 351 35.69 -3.07 6.82
CA GLU A 351 36.17 -2.41 8.04
C GLU A 351 34.95 -1.72 8.67
N GLY A 352 34.63 -1.80 9.96
CA GLY A 352 35.48 -2.06 11.12
C GLY A 352 35.58 -0.78 11.96
N HIS A 353 34.56 -0.47 12.78
CA HIS A 353 34.68 0.58 13.82
C HIS A 353 33.87 0.20 15.07
N ASN A 354 34.59 -0.23 16.10
CA ASN A 354 34.21 -0.12 17.50
C ASN A 354 35.48 0.29 18.26
N ILE A 355 35.47 1.45 18.89
CA ILE A 355 36.47 1.87 19.88
C ILE A 355 35.81 1.77 21.24
N THR A 356 36.37 0.92 22.10
CA THR A 356 36.16 0.91 23.55
C THR A 356 37.39 1.54 24.19
N GLU A 357 37.13 2.57 25.01
CA GLU A 357 37.68 2.84 26.34
C GLU A 357 39.10 2.35 26.69
N ASP A 358 39.99 3.28 27.03
CA ASP A 358 40.91 3.11 28.15
C ASP A 358 41.45 4.47 28.66
N THR A 359 41.46 4.67 29.98
CA THR A 359 42.41 5.59 30.63
C THR A 359 42.89 4.95 31.92
N ALA A 360 44.20 4.80 31.95
CA ALA A 360 44.99 3.99 32.86
C ALA A 360 45.11 4.54 34.28
N ALA A 361 45.27 3.61 35.22
CA ALA A 361 46.08 3.79 36.41
C ALA A 361 47.48 3.23 36.13
N GLN A 362 48.55 3.93 36.49
CA GLN A 362 49.62 3.34 37.29
C GLN A 362 50.63 4.36 37.84
N ASP A 363 51.07 4.00 39.04
CA ASP A 363 52.00 4.67 39.93
C ASP A 363 53.44 4.77 39.42
N ALA A 364 54.15 5.66 40.10
CA ALA A 364 55.54 6.04 39.96
C ALA A 364 56.56 4.88 40.06
N ASN A 365 57.70 5.10 39.40
CA ASN A 365 59.05 5.29 40.00
C ASN A 365 60.13 4.55 39.18
N GLY A 366 61.23 5.25 38.83
CA GLY A 366 62.51 4.58 38.49
C GLY A 366 63.21 4.96 37.18
N THR A 367 64.01 6.04 37.23
CA THR A 367 65.44 6.13 36.83
C THR A 367 65.93 5.74 35.40
N HIS A 368 66.25 6.78 34.61
CA HIS A 368 67.52 7.03 33.89
C HIS A 368 68.09 6.01 32.87
N THR A 369 68.10 6.35 31.56
CA THR A 369 69.32 6.50 30.71
C THR A 369 69.02 7.08 29.32
N GLN A 370 70.05 7.72 28.73
CA GLN A 370 70.08 8.54 27.50
C GLN A 370 70.22 7.74 26.19
N GLY A 371 69.86 8.39 25.06
CA GLY A 371 70.29 8.08 23.68
C GLY A 371 69.24 8.55 22.66
N LEU A 372 69.27 9.79 22.12
CA LEU A 372 70.11 10.39 21.07
C LEU A 372 69.66 10.07 19.61
N THR A 373 69.15 11.12 18.92
CA THR A 373 69.23 11.50 17.47
C THR A 373 68.59 10.60 16.41
N ASP A 374 68.10 11.03 15.25
CA ASP A 374 67.82 12.33 14.60
C ASP A 374 67.04 12.00 13.29
N SER A 375 66.23 12.95 12.80
CA SER A 375 66.12 13.46 11.40
C SER A 375 66.13 12.45 10.21
N THR A 376 65.39 12.54 9.10
CA THR A 376 65.05 13.63 8.16
C THR A 376 64.23 12.94 7.04
N ASP A 377 63.05 13.39 6.64
CA ASP A 377 62.80 14.24 5.46
C ASP A 377 63.17 13.65 4.08
N SER A 378 62.18 13.47 3.19
CA SER A 378 62.27 13.93 1.80
C SER A 378 60.99 13.66 1.00
N THR A 379 60.40 14.76 0.57
CA THR A 379 59.38 14.90 -0.47
C THR A 379 60.06 15.03 -1.83
N VAL A 380 59.66 14.26 -2.84
CA VAL A 380 59.93 14.55 -4.27
C VAL A 380 58.76 14.06 -5.16
N LEU A 381 58.06 15.03 -5.76
CA LEU A 381 57.24 14.96 -7.01
C LEU A 381 58.18 14.92 -8.24
N PRO A 382 57.70 14.90 -9.50
CA PRO A 382 56.58 14.22 -10.16
C PRO A 382 57.04 13.49 -11.45
N HIS A 383 56.15 12.77 -12.15
CA HIS A 383 56.31 12.60 -13.60
C HIS A 383 54.96 12.45 -14.30
N ASP A 384 54.66 13.40 -15.19
CA ASP A 384 53.61 13.34 -16.20
C ASP A 384 53.98 12.35 -17.31
N THR A 385 53.00 11.65 -17.89
CA THR A 385 52.93 11.43 -19.34
C THR A 385 51.50 11.10 -19.79
N GLU A 386 51.06 11.80 -20.83
CA GLU A 386 49.83 11.62 -21.60
C GLU A 386 49.85 10.34 -22.44
N GLU A 387 48.67 9.73 -22.66
CA GLU A 387 48.21 9.10 -23.92
C GLU A 387 46.74 8.66 -23.72
N THR A 388 45.75 9.38 -24.27
CA THR A 388 45.07 9.16 -25.57
C THR A 388 44.49 7.75 -25.76
N GLU A 389 43.17 7.57 -25.60
CA GLU A 389 42.25 7.04 -26.64
C GLU A 389 40.86 6.56 -26.12
N SER A 390 39.84 6.87 -26.94
CA SER A 390 38.49 6.29 -27.09
C SER A 390 37.54 6.28 -25.87
N SER A 391 36.49 7.11 -25.80
CA SER A 391 35.27 7.21 -26.64
C SER A 391 34.45 5.92 -26.73
N THR A 392 33.37 5.82 -25.93
CA THR A 392 32.03 5.36 -26.35
C THR A 392 31.01 5.75 -25.26
N TYR A 393 30.25 6.84 -25.45
CA TYR A 393 29.02 7.13 -24.69
C TYR A 393 27.82 7.02 -25.64
N PRO A 394 26.76 6.27 -25.28
CA PRO A 394 25.56 6.21 -26.11
C PRO A 394 24.71 7.49 -25.96
N GLN A 395 24.47 8.14 -27.09
CA GLN A 395 23.64 9.32 -27.27
C GLN A 395 22.18 8.89 -27.51
N PHE A 396 21.27 9.21 -26.57
CA PHE A 396 19.84 8.95 -26.76
C PHE A 396 19.20 10.05 -27.62
N GLN A 397 18.83 9.69 -28.85
CA GLN A 397 18.04 10.54 -29.75
C GLN A 397 16.56 10.50 -29.35
N TYR A 398 16.00 11.67 -29.04
CA TYR A 398 14.56 11.88 -28.84
C TYR A 398 13.83 11.91 -30.19
N LEU A 399 13.06 10.88 -30.50
CA LEU A 399 12.06 10.92 -31.58
C LEU A 399 10.79 11.64 -31.09
N ARG A 400 10.63 12.88 -31.54
CA ARG A 400 9.47 13.74 -31.30
C ARG A 400 8.57 13.68 -32.54
N SER A 401 7.54 12.83 -32.55
CA SER A 401 6.54 12.82 -33.63
C SER A 401 5.46 13.88 -33.36
N ASN A 402 5.57 15.01 -34.05
CA ASN A 402 4.50 16.00 -34.17
C ASN A 402 3.50 15.54 -35.25
N THR A 403 2.32 15.10 -34.83
CA THR A 403 1.17 14.93 -35.73
C THR A 403 0.09 15.93 -35.35
N PRO A 404 -0.21 16.93 -36.19
CA PRO A 404 -1.29 17.88 -35.93
C PRO A 404 -2.66 17.20 -36.17
N LYS A 405 -3.51 17.17 -35.14
CA LYS A 405 -4.92 16.77 -35.27
C LYS A 405 -5.72 17.92 -35.85
N THR A 406 -6.20 17.74 -37.07
CA THR A 406 -7.22 18.56 -37.72
C THR A 406 -8.58 18.32 -37.07
N LEU A 407 -9.21 19.39 -36.56
CA LEU A 407 -10.63 19.41 -36.20
C LEU A 407 -11.49 19.61 -37.46
N PRO A 408 -12.56 18.84 -37.67
CA PRO A 408 -13.61 19.25 -38.59
C PRO A 408 -14.59 20.20 -37.88
N CYS A 409 -14.69 21.41 -38.43
CA CYS A 409 -15.78 22.35 -38.20
C CYS A 409 -17.10 21.83 -38.78
N SER A 410 -18.19 22.53 -38.39
CA SER A 410 -19.51 22.62 -39.05
C SER A 410 -20.49 21.45 -38.73
N TRP A 411 -21.66 21.61 -38.08
CA TRP A 411 -22.82 22.49 -38.38
C TRP A 411 -23.88 22.57 -37.23
N PRO A 412 -24.95 23.42 -37.34
CA PRO A 412 -25.38 24.35 -36.28
C PRO A 412 -26.71 24.05 -35.56
N LEU A 413 -26.97 24.87 -34.52
CA LEU A 413 -28.23 25.46 -34.03
C LEU A 413 -29.52 24.62 -34.03
N GLY A 414 -30.06 24.41 -32.82
CA GLY A 414 -31.47 24.09 -32.58
C GLY A 414 -31.88 24.54 -31.18
N VAL A 415 -32.41 25.76 -31.08
CA VAL A 415 -33.06 26.32 -29.88
C VAL A 415 -34.51 25.83 -29.86
N SER A 416 -34.95 25.27 -28.73
CA SER A 416 -36.38 25.13 -28.43
C SER A 416 -36.62 25.50 -26.97
N PHE A 417 -37.32 26.63 -26.79
CA PHE A 417 -38.03 26.97 -25.57
C PHE A 417 -39.25 26.04 -25.45
N PHE A 418 -39.49 25.53 -24.24
CA PHE A 418 -40.84 25.21 -23.79
C PHE A 418 -41.02 25.71 -22.34
N ILE A 419 -42.26 26.14 -22.12
CA ILE A 419 -42.85 26.96 -21.06
C ILE A 419 -42.63 26.42 -19.65
#